data_AF-A0A2D8FQM7-F1
#
_entry.id   AF-A0A2D8FQM7-F1
#
_cell.length_a   1.000
_cell.length_b   1.000
_cell.length_c   1.000
_cell.angle_alpha   90.00
_cell.angle_beta   90.00
_cell.angle_gamma   90.00
#
_symmetry.space_group_name_H-M   'P 1'
#
loop_
_entity.id
_entity.type
_entity.pdbx_description
1 polymer ?
#
loop_
_entity_poly.entity_id
_entity_poly.type
_entity_poly.pdbx_seq_one_letter_code
_entity_poly.pdbx_strand_id
1 'polypeptide(L)' 'MEQMDALCLAAPVVSVRAVVHALPPSCDGRLVLDGADFARGGAVELWRDGADRWKAVWTADVRGNRPWARRPDPDQ' A
#
# COMPACT_ATOMS: atom_id res chain seq x y z
N MET A 1 -13.15 0.08 -12.57
CA MET A 1 -13.52 -0.76 -11.42
C MET A 1 -13.17 -2.22 -11.67
N GLU A 2 -13.55 -2.80 -12.81
CA GLU A 2 -13.29 -4.22 -13.15
C GLU A 2 -11.83 -4.70 -12.98
N GLN A 3 -10.83 -3.89 -13.36
CA GLN A 3 -9.43 -4.25 -13.13
C GLN A 3 -9.06 -4.30 -11.64
N MET A 4 -9.59 -3.37 -10.82
CA MET A 4 -9.36 -3.38 -9.37
C MET A 4 -10.07 -4.58 -8.72
N ASP A 5 -11.27 -4.93 -9.20
CA ASP A 5 -11.98 -6.12 -8.75
C ASP A 5 -11.13 -7.38 -8.95
N ALA A 6 -10.56 -7.57 -10.14
CA ALA A 6 -9.72 -8.71 -10.43
C ALA A 6 -8.48 -8.78 -9.52
N LEU A 7 -7.86 -7.64 -9.19
CA LEU A 7 -6.70 -7.59 -8.29
C LEU A 7 -7.08 -7.96 -6.86
N CYS A 8 -8.18 -7.40 -6.33
CA CYS A 8 -8.63 -7.65 -4.96
C CYS A 8 -9.18 -9.07 -4.74
N LEU A 9 -9.68 -9.72 -5.80
CA LEU A 9 -10.03 -11.14 -5.76
C LEU A 9 -8.78 -12.04 -5.77
N ALA A 10 -7.71 -11.63 -6.45
CA ALA A 10 -6.51 -12.43 -6.62
C ALA A 10 -5.53 -12.35 -5.43
N ALA A 11 -5.53 -11.24 -4.66
CA ALA A 11 -4.54 -11.01 -3.62
C ALA A 11 -5.09 -10.32 -2.37
N PRO A 12 -4.58 -10.66 -1.17
CA PRO A 12 -4.92 -9.98 0.08
C PRO A 12 -4.25 -8.60 0.22
N VAL A 13 -3.18 -8.35 -0.54
CA VAL A 13 -2.48 -7.06 -0.63
C VAL A 13 -2.38 -6.66 -2.09
N VAL A 14 -2.87 -5.47 -2.42
CA VAL A 14 -2.82 -4.90 -3.78
C VAL A 14 -2.08 -3.58 -3.71
N SER A 15 -1.07 -3.40 -4.56
CA SER A 15 -0.36 -2.12 -4.68
C SER A 15 -0.45 -1.62 -6.12
N VAL A 16 -0.92 -0.39 -6.29
CA VAL A 16 -1.08 0.26 -7.60
C VAL A 16 -0.51 1.68 -7.56
N ARG A 17 -0.02 2.15 -8.72
CA ARG A 17 0.52 3.52 -8.84
C ARG A 17 -0.54 4.59 -9.03
N ALA A 18 -1.72 4.22 -9.54
CA ALA A 18 -2.82 5.14 -9.72
C ALA A 18 -3.45 5.52 -8.37
N VAL A 19 -3.94 6.76 -8.24
CA VAL A 19 -4.81 7.14 -7.13
C VAL A 19 -6.17 6.50 -7.35
N VAL A 20 -6.67 5.78 -6.34
CA VAL A 20 -7.92 5.03 -6.41
C VAL A 20 -8.96 5.76 -5.59
N HIS A 21 -9.89 6.44 -6.27
CA HIS A 21 -10.91 7.26 -5.60
C HIS A 21 -12.03 6.46 -4.93
N ALA A 22 -12.24 5.22 -5.36
CA ALA A 22 -13.25 4.33 -4.79
C ALA A 22 -12.81 2.87 -4.92
N LEU A 23 -12.97 2.10 -3.85
CA LEU A 23 -12.71 0.67 -3.84
C LEU A 23 -14.00 -0.10 -4.10
N PRO A 24 -13.98 -1.10 -5.00
CA PRO A 24 -15.13 -1.97 -5.17
C PRO A 24 -15.30 -2.92 -3.96
N PRO A 25 -16.50 -3.51 -3.78
CA PRO A 25 -16.77 -4.40 -2.64
C PRO A 25 -15.82 -5.61 -2.53
N SER A 26 -15.24 -6.07 -3.64
CA SER A 26 -14.28 -7.19 -3.64
C SER A 26 -12.97 -6.87 -2.90
N CYS A 27 -12.68 -5.59 -2.67
CA CYS A 27 -11.56 -5.12 -1.86
C CYS A 27 -11.87 -5.07 -0.37
N ASP A 28 -13.07 -5.46 0.07
CA ASP A 28 -13.39 -5.48 1.50
C ASP A 28 -12.44 -6.42 2.25
N GLY A 29 -11.88 -5.92 3.36
CA GLY A 29 -10.84 -6.62 4.13
C GLY A 29 -9.48 -6.78 3.43
N ARG A 30 -9.26 -6.22 2.24
CA ARG A 30 -7.97 -6.23 1.52
C ARG A 30 -7.15 -4.99 1.88
N LEU A 31 -5.83 -5.15 1.95
CA LEU A 31 -4.93 -4.01 2.05
C LEU A 31 -4.65 -3.47 0.65
N VAL A 32 -5.10 -2.25 0.37
CA VAL A 32 -4.82 -1.56 -0.90
C VAL A 32 -3.89 -0.37 -0.64
N LEU A 33 -2.76 -0.35 -1.34
CA LEU A 33 -1.79 0.75 -1.35
C LEU A 33 -1.84 1.44 -2.71
N ASP A 34 -2.20 2.71 -2.73
CA ASP A 34 -2.47 3.43 -3.97
C ASP A 34 -1.49 4.61 -4.21
N GLY A 35 -1.75 5.38 -5.26
CA GLY A 35 -0.95 6.56 -5.59
C GLY A 35 -0.84 7.61 -4.47
N ALA A 36 -1.83 7.72 -3.58
CA ALA A 36 -1.76 8.63 -2.44
C ALA A 36 -0.77 8.14 -1.38
N ASP A 37 -0.75 6.83 -1.11
CA ASP A 37 0.26 6.22 -0.23
C ASP A 37 1.68 6.39 -0.81
N PHE A 38 1.82 6.18 -2.12
CA PHE A 38 3.10 6.41 -2.81
C PHE A 38 3.53 7.87 -2.79
N ALA A 39 2.59 8.82 -2.85
CA ALA A 39 2.89 10.26 -2.81
C ALA A 39 3.32 10.71 -1.41
N ARG A 40 2.74 10.13 -0.35
CA ARG A 40 3.24 10.30 1.03
C ARG A 40 4.70 9.83 1.15
N GLY A 41 5.08 8.83 0.37
CA GLY A 41 6.45 8.43 0.12
C GLY A 41 7.03 7.50 1.19
N GLY A 42 8.22 6.98 0.88
CA GLY A 42 9.00 6.12 1.75
C GLY A 42 8.64 4.64 1.69
N ALA A 43 9.17 3.87 2.65
CA ALA A 43 8.96 2.42 2.73
C ALA A 43 7.87 2.06 3.74
N VAL A 44 7.09 1.03 3.42
CA VAL A 44 6.14 0.38 4.33
C VAL A 44 6.60 -1.04 4.65
N GLU A 45 6.43 -1.45 5.89
CA GLU A 45 6.49 -2.86 6.30
C GLU A 45 5.08 -3.47 6.23
N LEU A 46 4.96 -4.66 5.65
CA LEU A 46 3.72 -5.43 5.62
C LEU A 46 3.69 -6.40 6.80
N TRP A 47 2.74 -6.20 7.71
CA TRP A 47 2.57 -7.06 8.89
C TRP A 47 1.26 -7.83 8.77
N ARG A 48 1.29 -9.10 9.16
CA ARG A 48 0.07 -9.92 9.27
C ARG A 48 -0.70 -9.53 10.53
N ASP A 49 -2.01 -9.36 10.40
CA ASP A 49 -2.96 -9.04 11.47
C ASP A 49 -4.11 -10.06 11.53
N GLY A 50 -3.74 -11.34 11.44
CA GLY A 50 -4.63 -12.49 11.32
C GLY A 50 -4.31 -13.36 10.12
N ALA A 51 -5.18 -14.34 9.84
CA ALA A 51 -4.95 -15.32 8.76
C ALA A 51 -4.80 -14.65 7.38
N ASP A 52 -5.68 -13.68 7.06
CA ASP A 52 -5.73 -13.02 5.74
C ASP A 52 -5.76 -11.49 5.80
N ARG A 53 -5.59 -10.91 6.99
CA ARG A 53 -5.53 -9.45 7.15
C ARG A 53 -4.10 -8.98 7.20
N TRP A 54 -3.86 -7.88 6.50
CA TRP A 54 -2.58 -7.22 6.41
C TRP A 54 -2.70 -5.78 6.82
N LYS A 55 -1.65 -5.26 7.44
CA LYS A 55 -1.49 -3.84 7.71
C LYS A 55 -0.17 -3.36 7.12
N ALA A 56 -0.20 -2.17 6.54
CA ALA A 56 1.00 -1.43 6.18
C ALA A 56 1.37 -0.52 7.35
N VAL A 57 2.64 -0.56 7.77
CA VAL A 57 3.20 0.34 8.78
C VAL A 57 4.37 1.07 8.15
N TRP A 58 4.47 2.39 8.32
CA TRP A 58 5.61 3.13 7.78
C TRP A 58 6.90 2.68 8.47
N THR A 59 7.90 2.31 7.67
CA THR A 59 9.20 1.88 8.19
C THR A 59 9.82 2.95 9.09
N ALA A 60 9.58 4.23 8.78
CA ALA A 60 10.05 5.35 9.60
C ALA A 60 9.52 5.31 11.04
N ASP A 61 8.25 4.91 11.24
CA ASP A 61 7.60 4.90 12.55
C ASP A 61 8.13 3.78 13.43
N VAL A 62 8.53 2.65 12.84
CA VAL A 62 8.95 1.44 13.57
C VAL A 62 10.46 1.18 13.55
N ARG A 63 11.22 1.77 12.63
CA ARG A 63 12.68 1.59 12.46
C ARG A 63 13.47 2.90 12.42
N GLY A 64 12.78 4.04 12.53
CA GLY A 64 13.38 5.37 12.34
C GLY A 64 13.65 5.70 10.88
N ASN A 65 14.13 6.92 10.62
CA ASN A 65 14.41 7.40 9.27
C ASN A 65 15.69 6.75 8.70
N ARG A 66 15.53 5.77 7.82
CA ARG A 66 16.64 5.06 7.16
C ARG A 66 16.90 5.62 5.75
N PRO A 67 18.16 5.72 5.28
CA PRO A 67 18.47 6.28 3.96
C PRO A 67 17.72 5.63 2.78
N TRP A 68 17.58 4.30 2.79
CA TRP A 68 16.88 3.54 1.75
C TRP A 68 15.35 3.62 1.83
N ALA A 69 14.80 4.18 2.92
CA ALA A 69 13.37 4.40 3.10
C ALA A 69 12.94 5.81 2.71
N ARG A 70 13.86 6.65 2.21
CA ARG A 70 13.54 8.00 1.73
C ARG A 70 13.03 7.91 0.30
N ARG A 71 12.09 8.79 -0.04
CA ARG A 71 11.71 9.01 -1.44
C ARG A 71 12.95 9.54 -2.19
N PRO A 72 13.19 9.12 -3.44
CA PRO A 72 14.09 9.86 -4.31
C PRO A 72 13.67 11.32 -4.35
N ASP A 73 14.62 12.24 -4.25
CA ASP A 73 14.34 13.66 -4.43
C ASP A 73 13.72 13.83 -5.84
N PRO A 74 12.50 14.38 -5.97
CA PRO A 74 11.88 14.59 -7.28
C PRO A 74 12.69 15.54 -8.16
N ASP A 75 13.62 16.31 -7.60
CA ASP A 75 14.49 17.25 -8.30
C ASP A 75 15.92 16.70 -8.55
N GLN A 76 16.17 15.40 -8.26
CA GLN A 76 17.42 14.70 -8.64
C GLN A 76 17.36 13.95 -9.96
#